data_AF-A0A920RU56-F1
#
_entry.id   AF-A0A920RU56-F1
#
_cell.length_a   1.000
_cell.length_b   1.000
_cell.length_c   1.000
_cell.angle_alpha   90.00
_cell.angle_beta   90.00
_cell.angle_gamma   90.00
#
_symmetry.space_group_name_H-M   'P 1'
#
loop_
_entity.id
_entity.type
_entity.pdbx_description
1 polymer ?
#
loop_
_entity_poly.entity_id
_entity_poly.type
_entity_poly.pdbx_seq_one_letter_code
_entity_poly.pdbx_strand_id
1 'polypeptide(L)' 'MNESILNKLSEVSERFSEIETLLSKPDVTQDQKRYISLTKEYSDLSPVVEAFKEISLIQEAIKEASQMEKTKMKILGN' A
#
# COMPACT_ATOMS: atom_id res chain seq x y z
N MET A 1 1.85 -10.01 -12.17
CA MET A 1 1.08 -10.42 -10.96
C MET A 1 -0.33 -10.77 -11.37
N ASN A 2 -1.01 -11.62 -10.59
CA ASN A 2 -2.43 -11.89 -10.81
C ASN A 2 -3.26 -10.65 -10.45
N GLU A 3 -4.03 -10.13 -11.40
CA GLU A 3 -4.85 -8.92 -11.26
C GLU A 3 -5.86 -9.03 -10.11
N SER A 4 -6.44 -10.21 -9.88
CA SER A 4 -7.36 -10.44 -8.76
C SER A 4 -6.67 -10.30 -7.40
N ILE A 5 -5.40 -10.69 -7.29
CA ILE A 5 -4.62 -10.53 -6.05
C ILE A 5 -4.28 -9.05 -5.82
N LEU A 6 -3.92 -8.32 -6.88
CA LEU A 6 -3.66 -6.89 -6.80
C LEU A 6 -4.89 -6.11 -6.31
N ASN A 7 -6.07 -6.41 -6.84
CA ASN A 7 -7.31 -5.77 -6.42
C ASN A 7 -7.60 -6.02 -4.94
N LYS A 8 -7.43 -7.26 -4.47
CA LYS A 8 -7.60 -7.60 -3.04
C LYS A 8 -6.61 -6.86 -2.14
N LEU A 9 -5.35 -6.73 -2.57
CA LEU A 9 -4.35 -5.96 -1.81
C LEU A 9 -4.67 -4.46 -1.80
N SER A 10 -5.24 -3.93 -2.87
CA SER A 10 -5.75 -2.56 -2.92
C SER A 10 -6.89 -2.35 -1.93
N GLU A 11 -7.89 -3.24 -1.92
CA GLU A 11 -9.01 -3.20 -0.97
C GLU A 11 -8.52 -3.25 0.49
N VAL A 12 -7.53 -4.11 0.79
CA VAL A 12 -6.91 -4.19 2.12
C VAL A 12 -6.18 -2.88 2.47
N SER A 13 -5.46 -2.27 1.52
CA SER A 13 -4.78 -1.00 1.72
C SER A 13 -5.77 0.16 1.93
N GLU A 14 -6.90 0.17 1.24
CA GLU A 14 -7.98 1.15 1.43
C GLU A 14 -8.58 1.02 2.83
N ARG A 15 -8.87 -0.21 3.25
CA ARG A 15 -9.39 -0.48 4.60
C ARG A 15 -8.40 -0.03 5.68
N PHE A 16 -7.10 -0.29 5.49
CA PHE A 16 -6.07 0.16 6.41
C PHE A 16 -6.06 1.69 6.58
N SER A 17 -6.14 2.44 5.48
CA SER A 17 -6.22 3.92 5.50
C SER A 17 -7.51 4.43 6.17
N GLU A 18 -8.63 3.74 5.94
CA GLU A 18 -9.89 4.04 6.62
C GLU A 18 -9.75 3.86 8.14
N ILE A 19 -9.12 2.78 8.60
CA ILE A 19 -8.87 2.52 10.03
C ILE A 19 -7.96 3.59 10.63
N GLU A 20 -6.88 4.00 9.95
CA GLU A 20 -6.03 5.11 10.40
C GLU A 20 -6.85 6.39 10.59
N THR A 21 -7.70 6.69 9.61
CA THR A 21 -8.58 7.85 9.68
C THR A 21 -9.54 7.75 10.86
N LEU A 22 -10.14 6.58 11.09
CA LEU A 22 -11.06 6.34 12.22
C LEU A 22 -10.34 6.46 13.57
N LEU A 23 -9.14 5.88 13.71
CA LEU A 23 -8.33 5.94 14.92
C LEU A 23 -7.88 7.37 15.25
N SER A 24 -7.80 8.26 14.25
CA SER A 24 -7.52 9.68 14.47
C SER A 24 -8.70 10.48 15.05
N LYS A 25 -9.93 9.94 15.05
CA LYS A 25 -11.12 10.69 15.47
C LYS A 25 -11.32 10.67 16.99
N PRO A 26 -11.61 11.83 17.63
CA PRO A 26 -11.85 11.91 19.08
C PRO A 26 -13.00 11.02 19.58
N ASP A 27 -14.08 10.89 18.81
CA ASP A 27 -15.23 10.05 19.18
C ASP A 27 -14.87 8.56 19.21
N VAL A 28 -13.94 8.13 18.36
CA VAL A 28 -13.43 6.75 18.33
C VAL A 28 -12.45 6.48 19.46
N THR A 29 -11.53 7.42 19.71
CA THR A 29 -10.53 7.26 20.79
C THR A 29 -11.14 7.31 22.19
N GLN A 30 -12.30 7.95 22.34
CA GLN A 30 -13.06 7.98 23.60
C GLN A 30 -13.92 6.72 23.83
N ASP A 31 -14.26 5.97 22.77
CA ASP A 31 -14.91 4.66 22.87
C ASP A 31 -13.85 3.54 22.94
N GLN A 32 -13.54 3.11 24.16
CA GLN A 32 -12.51 2.09 24.39
C GLN A 32 -12.75 0.78 23.63
N LYS A 33 -14.01 0.34 23.48
CA LYS A 33 -14.32 -0.92 22.79
C LYS A 33 -14.03 -0.78 21.30
N ARG A 34 -14.48 0.34 20.71
CA ARG A 34 -14.28 0.64 19.30
C ARG A 34 -12.80 0.86 18.98
N TYR A 35 -12.09 1.59 19.84
CA TYR A 35 -10.66 1.81 19.74
C TYR A 35 -9.89 0.49 19.71
N ILE A 36 -10.06 -0.39 20.71
CA ILE A 36 -9.39 -1.70 20.76
C ILE A 36 -9.66 -2.54 19.51
N SER A 37 -10.90 -2.58 19.04
CA SER A 37 -11.26 -3.32 17.83
C SER A 37 -10.51 -2.80 16.60
N LEU A 38 -10.47 -1.48 16.41
CA LEU A 38 -9.82 -0.85 15.27
C LEU A 38 -8.29 -0.94 15.36
N THR A 39 -7.70 -0.80 16.55
CA THR A 39 -6.24 -0.94 16.72
C THR A 39 -5.79 -2.38 16.46
N LYS A 40 -6.61 -3.37 16.83
CA LYS A 40 -6.36 -4.78 16.50
C LYS A 40 -6.41 -4.99 14.99
N GLU A 41 -7.47 -4.55 14.33
CA GLU A 41 -7.61 -4.66 12.87
C GLU A 41 -6.44 -3.96 12.14
N TYR A 42 -6.05 -2.77 12.60
CA TYR A 42 -4.87 -2.05 12.10
C TYR A 42 -3.60 -2.88 12.20
N SER A 43 -3.35 -3.48 13.37
CA SER A 43 -2.16 -4.30 13.64
C SER A 43 -2.15 -5.57 12.80
N ASP A 44 -3.32 -6.20 12.59
CA ASP A 44 -3.46 -7.40 11.78
C ASP A 44 -3.21 -7.11 10.28
N LEU A 45 -3.59 -5.91 9.80
CA LEU A 45 -3.44 -5.51 8.39
C LEU A 45 -2.07 -4.89 8.05
N SER A 46 -1.40 -4.23 9.01
CA SER A 46 -0.08 -3.57 8.82
C SER A 46 0.94 -4.42 8.06
N PRO A 47 1.24 -5.68 8.43
CA PRO A 47 2.28 -6.44 7.74
C PRO A 47 1.94 -6.75 6.27
N VAL A 48 0.65 -6.90 5.95
CA VAL A 48 0.19 -7.16 4.58
C VAL A 48 0.35 -5.89 3.73
N VAL A 49 -0.04 -4.74 4.28
CA VAL A 49 0.06 -3.44 3.60
C VAL A 49 1.51 -3.03 3.40
N GLU A 50 2.38 -3.25 4.39
CA GLU A 50 3.82 -2.98 4.29
C GLU A 50 4.47 -3.81 3.18
N ALA A 51 4.22 -5.12 3.15
CA ALA A 51 4.72 -5.98 2.09
C ALA A 51 4.20 -5.55 0.70
N PHE A 52 2.93 -5.15 0.60
CA PHE A 52 2.36 -4.66 -0.66
C PHE A 52 3.00 -3.34 -1.12
N LYS A 53 3.28 -2.42 -0.19
CA LYS A 53 4.00 -1.16 -0.48
C LYS A 53 5.41 -1.44 -0.97
N GLU A 54 6.16 -2.32 -0.32
CA GLU A 54 7.51 -2.71 -0.75
C GLU A 54 7.52 -3.29 -2.17
N ILE A 55 6.61 -4.23 -2.46
CA ILE A 55 6.47 -4.82 -3.80
C ILE A 55 6.16 -3.74 -4.84
N SER A 56 5.29 -2.79 -4.51
CA SER A 56 4.90 -1.71 -5.42
C SER A 56 6.07 -0.77 -5.72
N LEU A 57 6.88 -0.42 -4.70
CA LEU A 57 8.07 0.40 -4.86
C LEU A 57 9.12 -0.29 -5.74
N ILE A 58 9.36 -1.58 -5.53
CA ILE A 58 10.31 -2.36 -6.33
C ILE A 58 9.85 -2.41 -7.80
N GLN A 59 8.55 -2.58 -8.05
CA GLN A 59 8.02 -2.60 -9.42
C GLN A 59 8.19 -1.27 -10.13
N GLU A 60 7.94 -0.16 -9.43
CA GLU A 60 8.15 1.16 -10.03
C GLU A 60 9.63 1.40 -10.32
N ALA A 61 10.53 1.02 -9.41
CA ALA A 61 11.98 1.12 -9.64
C ALA A 61 12.44 0.29 -10.85
N ILE A 62 11.93 -0.92 -11.04
CA ILE A 62 12.21 -1.76 -12.22
C ILE A 62 11.69 -1.09 -13.49
N LYS A 63 10.49 -0.52 -13.45
CA LYS A 63 9.87 0.16 -14.58
C LYS A 63 10.65 1.41 -14.99
N GLU A 64 11.08 2.21 -14.02
CA GLU A 64 11.92 3.38 -14.24
C GLU A 64 13.27 2.98 -14.85
N ALA A 65 13.97 1.99 -14.28
CA ALA A 65 15.25 1.51 -14.80
C ALA A 65 15.12 1.00 -16.25
N SER A 66 14.06 0.26 -16.55
CA SER A 66 13.76 -0.24 -17.90
C SER A 66 13.48 0.90 -18.89
N GLN A 67 12.81 1.96 -18.43
CA GLN A 67 12.52 3.13 -19.26
C GLN A 67 13.78 3.96 -19.54
N MET A 68 14.68 4.09 -18.55
CA MET A 68 15.98 4.73 -18.73
C MET A 68 16.85 3.99 -19.76
N GLU A 69 16.89 2.66 -19.70
CA GLU A 69 17.63 1.84 -20.67
C GLU A 69 17.12 2.04 -22.10
N LYS A 70 15.79 1.98 -22.29
CA LYS A 70 15.16 2.24 -23.60
C LYS A 70 15.48 3.64 -24.13
N THR A 71 15.46 4.64 -23.25
CA THR A 71 15.77 6.03 -23.61
C THR A 71 17.24 6.15 -24.04
N LYS A 72 18.17 5.53 -23.31
CA LYS A 72 19.60 5.52 -23.65
C LYS A 72 19.86 4.86 -25.00
N MET A 73 19.21 3.74 -25.30
CA MET A 73 19.34 3.08 -26.61
C MET A 73 18.86 3.97 -27.76
N LYS A 74 17.76 4.70 -27.58
CA LYS A 74 17.22 5.62 -28.60
C LYS A 74 18.15 6.82 -28.87
N ILE A 75 18.90 7.26 -27.86
CA ILE A 75 19.85 8.38 -27.99
C ILE A 75 21.14 7.92 -28.68
N LEU A 76 21.65 6.73 -28.38
CA LEU A 76 22.91 6.21 -28.94
C LEU A 76 22.76 5.58 -30.33
N GLY A 77 21.52 5.31 -30.77
CA GLY A 77 21.21 4.71 -32.08
C GLY A 77 20.95 5.71 -33.21
N ASN A 78 21.15 7.02 -32.98
CA ASN A 78 21.02 8.09 -33.98
C ASN A 78 22.35 8.83 -34.17
#